data_AF-A0A4Q3VNG7-F1
#
_entry.id   AF-A0A4Q3VNG7-F1
#
_cell.length_a   1.000
_cell.length_b   1.000
_cell.length_c   1.000
_cell.angle_alpha   90.00
_cell.angle_beta   90.00
_cell.angle_gamma   90.00
#
_symmetry.space_group_name_H-M   'P 1'
#
loop_
_entity.id
_entity.type
_entity.pdbx_description
1 polymer ?
#
loop_
_entity_poly.entity_id
_entity_poly.type
_entity_poly.pdbx_seq_one_letter_code
_entity_poly.pdbx_strand_id
1 'polypeptide(L)'
;MKKIIFCGAILCFAFIDFAKAQTEQIYQFAKIWGFLKYFHPAPASGKADMDSLLFKIYPRLIASDRGKFNDLCVEIIDDLDRIKSPGSKATRDEKNSFNKNHDLKWLNDTTFLYPKLVSKLNAVLEHRHQGPSWYADSDMKLFSPANEKLYTETWKEYPEPAKRLLVLVRFWNMIEYFFPYKYMTDQNWELVLKEFIPAFIEAGDAYSYHLSLTKLISAIDDSHCLYVDDVVYHNQFPYIFPFELTNINDTAVVTAVFNDSLAKVNGIKKNDVIVSINNKSIKDFTKNLLPITGGSNYPAKVNKMLWLGYLICDSVRDAKLGILNDGRVEYRKVNRYTSEQVTFKTRFQSAPGDSKIL
;
A
#
# COMPACT_ATOMS: atom_id res chain seq x y z
N MET A 1 -8.89 43.43 8.01
CA MET A 1 -7.85 42.38 7.98
C MET A 1 -7.95 41.38 9.13
N LYS A 2 -8.00 41.77 10.42
CA LYS A 2 -8.13 40.82 11.55
C LYS A 2 -9.38 39.91 11.52
N LYS A 3 -10.55 40.41 11.09
CA LYS A 3 -11.78 39.60 10.94
C LYS A 3 -11.71 38.57 9.80
N ILE A 4 -11.01 38.89 8.71
CA ILE A 4 -10.85 37.97 7.56
C ILE A 4 -9.89 36.83 7.91
N ILE A 5 -8.82 37.12 8.66
CA ILE A 5 -7.87 36.11 9.15
C ILE A 5 -8.54 35.19 10.18
N PHE A 6 -9.39 35.72 11.05
CA PHE A 6 -10.14 34.94 12.05
C PHE A 6 -11.21 34.03 11.40
N CYS A 7 -11.94 34.51 10.39
CA CYS A 7 -12.86 33.67 9.61
C CYS A 7 -12.13 32.58 8.82
N GLY A 8 -10.96 32.88 8.23
CA GLY A 8 -10.13 31.88 7.53
C GLY A 8 -9.60 30.78 8.46
N ALA A 9 -9.22 31.11 9.70
CA ALA A 9 -8.78 30.14 10.68
C ALA A 9 -9.92 29.21 11.14
N ILE A 10 -11.11 29.76 11.43
CA ILE A 10 -12.29 28.96 11.85
C ILE A 10 -12.75 28.00 10.74
N LEU A 11 -12.76 28.46 9.49
CA LEU A 11 -13.12 27.61 8.35
C LEU A 11 -12.10 26.48 8.13
N CYS A 12 -10.81 26.75 8.34
CA CYS A 12 -9.76 25.74 8.26
C CYS A 12 -9.89 24.67 9.37
N PHE A 13 -10.15 25.08 10.62
CA PHE A 13 -10.38 24.14 11.72
C PHE A 13 -11.62 23.27 11.50
N ALA A 14 -12.74 23.86 11.09
CA ALA A 14 -13.97 23.12 10.80
C ALA A 14 -13.78 22.10 9.65
N PHE A 15 -12.98 22.45 8.63
CA PHE A 15 -12.65 21.54 7.55
C PHE A 15 -11.77 20.36 8.00
N ILE A 16 -10.74 20.63 8.82
CA ILE A 16 -9.87 19.59 9.38
C ILE A 16 -10.67 18.62 10.26
N ASP A 17 -11.55 19.15 11.12
CA ASP A 17 -12.40 18.31 11.97
C ASP A 17 -13.39 17.46 11.16
N PHE A 18 -13.96 18.03 10.09
CA PHE A 18 -14.83 17.29 9.16
C PHE A 18 -14.08 16.16 8.44
N ALA A 19 -12.89 16.44 7.88
CA ALA A 19 -12.07 15.44 7.18
C ALA A 19 -11.63 14.31 8.12
N LYS A 20 -11.28 14.66 9.36
CA LYS A 20 -10.94 13.67 10.40
C LYS A 20 -12.15 12.81 10.77
N ALA A 21 -13.33 13.41 10.96
CA ALA A 21 -14.55 12.67 11.23
C ALA A 21 -14.96 11.74 10.08
N GLN A 22 -14.81 12.21 8.83
CA GLN A 22 -15.05 11.42 7.63
C GLN A 22 -14.13 10.20 7.57
N THR A 23 -12.82 10.42 7.78
CA THR A 23 -11.81 9.36 7.77
C THR A 23 -12.14 8.30 8.82
N GLU A 24 -12.55 8.72 10.02
CA GLU A 24 -12.86 7.78 11.09
C GLU A 24 -14.14 6.98 10.83
N GLN A 25 -15.13 7.60 10.19
CA GLN A 25 -16.34 6.92 9.72
C GLN A 25 -16.03 5.86 8.65
N ILE A 26 -15.18 6.21 7.67
CA ILE A 26 -14.75 5.29 6.62
C ILE A 26 -13.90 4.16 7.19
N TYR A 27 -13.01 4.46 8.14
CA TYR A 27 -12.21 3.46 8.86
C TYR A 27 -13.12 2.47 9.59
N GLN A 28 -14.12 2.96 10.31
CA GLN A 28 -15.09 2.11 10.99
C GLN A 28 -15.88 1.23 10.02
N PHE A 29 -16.36 1.82 8.92
CA PHE A 29 -17.04 1.07 7.88
C PHE A 29 -16.16 -0.01 7.26
N ALA A 30 -14.90 0.30 6.93
CA ALA A 30 -13.98 -0.61 6.29
C ALA A 30 -13.73 -1.87 7.13
N LYS A 31 -13.63 -1.72 8.46
CA LYS A 31 -13.53 -2.86 9.39
C LYS A 31 -14.80 -3.69 9.45
N ILE A 32 -15.96 -3.03 9.56
CA ILE A 32 -17.27 -3.70 9.54
C ILE A 32 -17.46 -4.45 8.22
N TRP A 33 -17.12 -3.82 7.09
CA TRP A 33 -17.26 -4.39 5.76
C TRP A 33 -16.44 -5.67 5.61
N GLY A 34 -15.17 -5.67 6.05
CA GLY A 34 -14.32 -6.86 5.99
C GLY A 34 -14.79 -7.98 6.90
N PHE A 35 -15.17 -7.64 8.14
CA PHE A 35 -15.77 -8.59 9.06
C PHE A 35 -17.03 -9.23 8.45
N LEU A 36 -17.95 -8.44 7.92
CA LEU A 36 -19.15 -8.97 7.28
C LEU A 36 -18.78 -9.83 6.06
N LYS A 37 -17.86 -9.38 5.20
CA LYS A 37 -17.43 -10.13 4.00
C LYS A 37 -16.96 -11.54 4.32
N TYR A 38 -16.20 -11.73 5.39
CA TYR A 38 -15.58 -13.01 5.71
C TYR A 38 -16.33 -13.84 6.76
N PHE A 39 -17.20 -13.23 7.59
CA PHE A 39 -17.90 -13.93 8.67
C PHE A 39 -19.40 -14.08 8.42
N HIS A 40 -20.05 -13.10 7.79
CA HIS A 40 -21.49 -13.14 7.61
C HIS A 40 -21.88 -14.25 6.61
N PRO A 41 -22.87 -15.12 6.91
CA PRO A 41 -23.26 -16.25 6.04
C PRO A 41 -23.51 -15.88 4.58
N ALA A 42 -24.20 -14.77 4.32
CA ALA A 42 -24.52 -14.33 2.96
C ALA A 42 -23.29 -14.01 2.09
N PRO A 43 -22.43 -13.03 2.40
CA PRO A 43 -21.25 -12.77 1.58
C PRO A 43 -20.23 -13.90 1.64
N ALA A 44 -19.98 -14.52 2.80
CA ALA A 44 -18.97 -15.57 2.92
C ALA A 44 -19.31 -16.84 2.12
N SER A 45 -20.59 -17.03 1.75
CA SER A 45 -21.05 -18.08 0.83
C SER A 45 -21.27 -17.61 -0.62
N GLY A 46 -20.87 -16.37 -0.95
CA GLY A 46 -20.99 -15.81 -2.30
C GLY A 46 -22.37 -15.29 -2.68
N LYS A 47 -23.32 -15.25 -1.74
CA LYS A 47 -24.71 -14.81 -1.99
C LYS A 47 -24.93 -13.31 -1.93
N ALA A 48 -23.94 -12.55 -1.45
CA ALA A 48 -23.98 -11.10 -1.36
C ALA A 48 -22.74 -10.47 -1.99
N ASP A 49 -22.98 -9.44 -2.80
CA ASP A 49 -21.97 -8.71 -3.55
C ASP A 49 -21.49 -7.50 -2.75
N MET A 50 -20.37 -7.68 -2.05
CA MET A 50 -19.83 -6.67 -1.13
C MET A 50 -19.22 -5.46 -1.85
N ASP A 51 -18.76 -5.62 -3.09
CA ASP A 51 -18.24 -4.50 -3.89
C ASP A 51 -19.39 -3.56 -4.29
N SER A 52 -20.49 -4.12 -4.81
CA SER A 52 -21.69 -3.33 -5.15
C SER A 52 -22.31 -2.66 -3.92
N LEU A 53 -22.29 -3.33 -2.76
CA LEU A 53 -22.72 -2.73 -1.50
C LEU A 53 -21.90 -1.47 -1.17
N LEU A 54 -20.56 -1.54 -1.26
CA LEU A 54 -19.68 -0.40 -0.99
C LEU A 54 -20.00 0.75 -1.94
N PHE A 55 -20.14 0.49 -3.24
CA PHE A 55 -20.47 1.54 -4.20
C PHE A 55 -21.84 2.19 -3.94
N LYS A 56 -22.85 1.39 -3.57
CA LYS A 56 -24.19 1.90 -3.24
C LYS A 56 -24.17 2.83 -2.02
N ILE A 57 -23.38 2.49 -1.00
CA ILE A 57 -23.38 3.23 0.27
C ILE A 57 -22.34 4.37 0.31
N TYR A 58 -21.38 4.38 -0.62
CA TYR A 58 -20.30 5.37 -0.67
C TYR A 58 -20.77 6.84 -0.54
N PRO A 59 -21.81 7.32 -1.25
CA PRO A 59 -22.27 8.70 -1.11
C PRO A 59 -22.76 9.05 0.31
N ARG A 60 -23.38 8.09 1.01
CA ARG A 60 -23.82 8.23 2.40
C ARG A 60 -22.64 8.17 3.37
N LEU A 61 -21.59 7.42 3.02
CA LEU A 61 -20.39 7.27 3.83
C LEU A 61 -19.53 8.54 3.86
N ILE A 62 -19.41 9.26 2.74
CA ILE A 62 -18.61 10.49 2.67
C ILE A 62 -19.32 11.74 3.21
N ALA A 63 -20.63 11.66 3.50
CA ALA A 63 -21.39 12.80 4.00
C ALA A 63 -21.11 13.17 5.48
N SER A 64 -20.38 12.33 6.22
CA SER A 64 -19.95 12.54 7.62
C SER A 64 -21.06 12.93 8.60
N ASP A 65 -22.02 12.02 8.81
CA ASP A 65 -23.08 12.17 9.82
C ASP A 65 -23.09 10.92 10.70
N ARG A 66 -22.52 11.04 11.90
CA ARG A 66 -22.30 9.90 12.82
C ARG A 66 -23.61 9.22 13.24
N GLY A 67 -24.69 9.98 13.39
CA GLY A 67 -26.00 9.44 13.73
C GLY A 67 -26.52 8.56 12.60
N LYS A 68 -26.54 9.11 11.38
CA LYS A 68 -26.97 8.38 10.18
C LYS A 68 -26.03 7.22 9.83
N PHE A 69 -24.76 7.30 10.20
CA PHE A 69 -23.78 6.25 9.96
C PHE A 69 -24.10 4.97 10.73
N ASN A 70 -24.39 5.08 12.03
CA ASN A 70 -24.73 3.91 12.83
C ASN A 70 -25.98 3.22 12.30
N ASP A 71 -27.01 4.00 11.95
CA ASP A 71 -28.24 3.49 11.36
C ASP A 71 -27.98 2.83 9.99
N LEU A 72 -27.11 3.41 9.17
CA LEU A 72 -26.67 2.81 7.90
C LEU A 72 -25.99 1.45 8.12
N CYS A 73 -25.08 1.32 9.09
CA CYS A 73 -24.44 0.03 9.39
C CYS A 73 -25.46 -1.02 9.89
N VAL A 74 -26.45 -0.61 10.69
CA VAL A 74 -27.53 -1.48 11.13
C VAL A 74 -28.37 -1.95 9.93
N GLU A 75 -28.76 -1.02 9.05
CA GLU A 75 -29.52 -1.28 7.81
C GLU A 75 -28.79 -2.30 6.92
N ILE A 76 -27.47 -2.14 6.74
CA ILE A 76 -26.64 -3.08 5.96
C ILE A 76 -26.71 -4.49 6.55
N ILE A 77 -26.55 -4.64 7.86
CA ILE A 77 -26.58 -5.96 8.50
C ILE A 77 -27.98 -6.57 8.37
N ASP A 78 -29.05 -5.78 8.61
CA ASP A 78 -30.43 -6.23 8.43
C ASP A 78 -30.73 -6.70 6.99
N ASP A 79 -30.20 -6.00 5.99
CA ASP A 79 -30.35 -6.39 4.59
C ASP A 79 -29.60 -7.69 4.26
N LEU A 80 -28.41 -7.90 4.83
CA LEU A 80 -27.67 -9.16 4.68
C LEU A 80 -28.35 -10.32 5.41
N ASP A 81 -28.91 -10.10 6.61
CA ASP A 81 -29.63 -11.10 7.40
C ASP A 81 -30.87 -11.64 6.65
N ARG A 82 -31.49 -10.82 5.79
CA ARG A 82 -32.63 -11.23 4.95
C ARG A 82 -32.24 -12.22 3.85
N ILE A 83 -30.95 -12.31 3.50
CA ILE A 83 -30.47 -13.21 2.45
C ILE A 83 -30.30 -14.62 3.04
N LYS A 84 -31.20 -15.54 2.65
CA LYS A 84 -31.20 -16.94 3.10
C LYS A 84 -29.84 -17.62 2.82
N SER A 85 -29.07 -17.81 3.88
CA SER A 85 -27.67 -18.30 3.80
C SER A 85 -27.37 -19.22 4.98
N PRO A 86 -26.55 -20.27 4.80
CA PRO A 86 -26.28 -21.25 5.84
C PRO A 86 -25.32 -20.68 6.89
N GLY A 87 -25.85 -20.04 7.92
CA GLY A 87 -25.14 -19.77 9.16
C GLY A 87 -25.35 -20.90 10.16
N SER A 88 -24.38 -21.14 11.04
CA SER A 88 -24.56 -22.06 12.16
C SER A 88 -23.81 -21.56 13.37
N LYS A 89 -24.21 -22.03 14.55
CA LYS A 89 -23.51 -21.70 15.78
C LYS A 89 -22.05 -22.15 15.64
N ALA A 90 -21.14 -21.25 15.94
CA ALA A 90 -19.71 -21.51 15.90
C ALA A 90 -19.28 -22.70 16.76
N THR A 91 -18.66 -23.71 16.16
CA THR A 91 -18.16 -24.92 16.84
C THR A 91 -16.65 -25.06 16.68
N ARG A 92 -15.87 -24.01 17.01
CA ARG A 92 -14.41 -24.08 16.86
C ARG A 92 -13.77 -24.67 18.12
N ASP A 93 -12.97 -25.72 17.94
CA ASP A 93 -12.01 -26.16 18.95
C ASP A 93 -10.78 -25.26 18.87
N GLU A 94 -10.57 -24.43 19.90
CA GLU A 94 -9.44 -23.48 19.95
C GLU A 94 -8.12 -24.15 20.34
N LYS A 95 -8.15 -25.43 20.74
CA LYS A 95 -6.94 -26.16 21.13
C LYS A 95 -6.01 -26.30 19.92
N ASN A 96 -4.90 -25.57 19.98
CA ASN A 96 -3.74 -25.63 19.07
C ASN A 96 -3.78 -24.75 17.81
N SER A 97 -4.65 -23.74 17.72
CA SER A 97 -4.64 -22.80 16.58
C SER A 97 -3.75 -21.57 16.82
N PHE A 98 -2.94 -21.17 15.83
CA PHE A 98 -2.21 -19.90 15.87
C PHE A 98 -3.20 -18.73 15.69
N ASN A 99 -3.34 -17.89 16.72
CA ASN A 99 -4.37 -16.85 16.77
C ASN A 99 -3.82 -15.43 16.99
N LYS A 100 -2.50 -15.19 16.87
CA LYS A 100 -1.93 -13.86 17.13
C LYS A 100 -2.50 -12.75 16.24
N ASN A 101 -2.90 -13.05 15.01
CA ASN A 101 -3.52 -12.09 14.09
C ASN A 101 -5.05 -11.98 14.25
N HIS A 102 -5.66 -12.93 14.97
CA HIS A 102 -7.11 -13.01 15.12
C HIS A 102 -7.54 -12.16 16.32
N ASP A 103 -7.53 -10.83 16.14
CA ASP A 103 -8.03 -9.89 17.15
C ASP A 103 -9.43 -9.37 16.79
N LEU A 104 -10.45 -9.92 17.47
CA LEU A 104 -11.84 -9.49 17.35
C LEU A 104 -12.33 -8.67 18.55
N LYS A 105 -11.43 -8.22 19.43
CA LYS A 105 -11.82 -7.47 20.65
C LYS A 105 -12.54 -6.17 20.32
N TRP A 106 -12.23 -5.56 19.17
CA TRP A 106 -12.87 -4.33 18.70
C TRP A 106 -14.38 -4.46 18.52
N LEU A 107 -14.93 -5.67 18.34
CA LEU A 107 -16.37 -5.91 18.26
C LEU A 107 -17.11 -5.51 19.55
N ASN A 108 -16.41 -5.43 20.68
CA ASN A 108 -16.95 -5.09 21.99
C ASN A 108 -16.50 -3.71 22.48
N ASP A 109 -15.75 -2.95 21.67
CA ASP A 109 -15.33 -1.60 22.03
C ASP A 109 -16.48 -0.61 21.81
N THR A 110 -17.12 -0.18 22.89
CA THR A 110 -18.25 0.77 22.86
C THR A 110 -17.81 2.22 22.66
N THR A 111 -16.52 2.51 22.74
CA THR A 111 -15.98 3.84 22.37
C THR A 111 -15.86 3.96 20.85
N PHE A 112 -15.66 2.81 20.20
CA PHE A 112 -15.64 2.68 18.75
C PHE A 112 -17.06 2.46 18.21
N LEU A 113 -17.75 1.39 18.62
CA LEU A 113 -19.04 0.94 18.08
C LEU A 113 -20.23 1.39 18.91
N TYR A 114 -21.32 1.74 18.23
CA TYR A 114 -22.62 1.92 18.84
C TYR A 114 -23.14 0.60 19.47
N PRO A 115 -23.75 0.60 20.67
CA PRO A 115 -24.15 -0.64 21.35
C PRO A 115 -25.03 -1.59 20.53
N LYS A 116 -25.94 -1.07 19.70
CA LYS A 116 -26.76 -1.91 18.80
C LYS A 116 -25.91 -2.63 17.75
N LEU A 117 -24.85 -1.99 17.26
CA LEU A 117 -23.89 -2.62 16.33
C LEU A 117 -23.07 -3.70 17.03
N VAL A 118 -22.62 -3.45 18.26
CA VAL A 118 -21.93 -4.48 19.09
C VAL A 118 -22.78 -5.74 19.17
N SER A 119 -24.07 -5.61 19.52
CA SER A 119 -24.98 -6.76 19.59
C SER A 119 -25.14 -7.47 18.24
N LYS A 120 -25.33 -6.73 17.15
CA LYS A 120 -25.51 -7.31 15.81
C LYS A 120 -24.26 -8.02 15.31
N LEU A 121 -23.07 -7.42 15.44
CA LEU A 121 -21.83 -8.02 14.99
C LEU A 121 -21.45 -9.26 15.80
N ASN A 122 -21.73 -9.27 17.11
CA ASN A 122 -21.56 -10.47 17.93
C ASN A 122 -22.55 -11.58 17.53
N ALA A 123 -23.79 -11.25 17.17
CA ALA A 123 -24.73 -12.25 16.63
C ALA A 123 -24.22 -12.84 15.30
N VAL A 124 -23.63 -12.01 14.43
CA VAL A 124 -22.95 -12.49 13.21
C VAL A 124 -21.77 -13.40 13.58
N LEU A 125 -20.95 -13.05 14.57
CA LEU A 125 -19.82 -13.88 15.00
C LEU A 125 -20.27 -15.24 15.55
N GLU A 126 -21.35 -15.26 16.34
CA GLU A 126 -21.93 -16.47 16.93
C GLU A 126 -22.53 -17.40 15.86
N HIS A 127 -23.23 -16.83 14.87
CA HIS A 127 -23.93 -17.56 13.80
C HIS A 127 -23.24 -17.47 12.44
N ARG A 128 -21.92 -17.26 12.44
CA ARG A 128 -21.11 -17.04 11.24
C ARG A 128 -21.10 -18.24 10.29
N HIS A 129 -20.67 -18.00 9.06
CA HIS A 129 -20.40 -19.07 8.09
C HIS A 129 -19.38 -20.08 8.64
N GLN A 130 -19.69 -21.38 8.55
CA GLN A 130 -18.78 -22.48 8.94
C GLN A 130 -18.35 -23.35 7.75
N GLY A 131 -18.86 -23.08 6.54
CA GLY A 131 -18.51 -23.82 5.33
C GLY A 131 -17.26 -23.28 4.63
N PRO A 132 -16.93 -23.81 3.44
CA PRO A 132 -15.88 -23.26 2.59
C PRO A 132 -16.12 -21.78 2.29
N SER A 133 -15.07 -20.97 2.38
CA SER A 133 -15.17 -19.53 2.11
C SER A 133 -15.26 -19.27 0.61
N TRP A 134 -16.18 -18.39 0.20
CA TRP A 134 -16.26 -17.92 -1.19
C TRP A 134 -15.02 -17.10 -1.60
N TYR A 135 -14.40 -16.40 -0.66
CA TYR A 135 -13.32 -15.46 -0.93
C TYR A 135 -11.92 -15.99 -0.58
N ALA A 136 -11.84 -17.19 0.01
CA ALA A 136 -10.59 -17.78 0.45
C ALA A 136 -10.60 -19.28 0.18
N ASP A 137 -9.68 -19.75 -0.66
CA ASP A 137 -9.49 -21.17 -0.89
C ASP A 137 -8.87 -21.83 0.36
N SER A 138 -9.55 -22.84 0.92
CA SER A 138 -9.10 -23.60 2.09
C SER A 138 -8.15 -24.74 1.76
N ASP A 139 -8.06 -25.14 0.49
CA ASP A 139 -7.32 -26.34 0.06
C ASP A 139 -5.86 -26.04 -0.29
N MET A 140 -5.48 -24.76 -0.29
CA MET A 140 -4.13 -24.30 -0.62
C MET A 140 -3.26 -24.13 0.63
N LYS A 141 -1.99 -24.57 0.56
CA LYS A 141 -0.95 -24.29 1.58
C LYS A 141 -0.60 -22.79 1.69
N LEU A 142 -1.08 -21.98 0.76
CA LEU A 142 -0.88 -20.53 0.65
C LEU A 142 -2.25 -19.90 0.43
N PHE A 143 -2.58 -18.83 1.15
CA PHE A 143 -3.82 -18.09 0.90
C PHE A 143 -3.86 -17.57 -0.54
N SER A 144 -4.96 -17.85 -1.23
CA SER A 144 -5.24 -17.28 -2.55
C SER A 144 -6.63 -16.63 -2.53
N PRO A 145 -6.75 -15.33 -2.85
CA PRO A 145 -8.05 -14.69 -3.00
C PRO A 145 -8.87 -15.41 -4.07
N ALA A 146 -10.05 -15.88 -3.70
CA ALA A 146 -10.96 -16.56 -4.61
C ALA A 146 -12.14 -15.66 -4.97
N ASN A 147 -12.65 -15.80 -6.21
CA ASN A 147 -13.89 -15.16 -6.66
C ASN A 147 -13.98 -13.64 -6.46
N GLU A 148 -12.83 -12.98 -6.36
CA GLU A 148 -12.73 -11.54 -6.36
C GLU A 148 -13.02 -11.01 -7.76
N LYS A 149 -13.92 -10.03 -7.87
CA LYS A 149 -14.21 -9.42 -9.17
C LYS A 149 -12.97 -8.73 -9.73
N LEU A 150 -12.66 -9.04 -10.98
CA LEU A 150 -11.64 -8.36 -11.77
C LEU A 150 -12.28 -7.20 -12.52
N TYR A 151 -11.63 -6.04 -12.46
CA TYR A 151 -12.11 -4.81 -13.08
C TYR A 151 -11.21 -4.33 -14.23
N THR A 152 -10.30 -5.19 -14.71
CA THR A 152 -9.18 -4.90 -15.62
C THR A 152 -9.55 -4.12 -16.88
N GLU A 153 -10.75 -4.33 -17.43
CA GLU A 153 -11.21 -3.63 -18.64
C GLU A 153 -12.09 -2.41 -18.36
N THR A 154 -12.56 -2.26 -17.13
CA THR A 154 -13.61 -1.29 -16.76
C THR A 154 -13.10 -0.09 -15.97
N TRP A 155 -11.89 -0.18 -15.43
CA TRP A 155 -11.29 0.86 -14.61
C TRP A 155 -10.08 1.44 -15.32
N LYS A 156 -10.03 2.77 -15.40
CA LYS A 156 -8.88 3.51 -15.89
C LYS A 156 -7.76 3.45 -14.84
N GLU A 157 -6.54 3.76 -15.26
CA GLU A 157 -5.36 3.99 -14.41
C GLU A 157 -5.69 4.88 -13.19
N TYR A 158 -6.56 5.87 -13.40
CA TYR A 158 -7.08 6.74 -12.35
C TYR A 158 -8.59 6.59 -12.19
N PRO A 159 -9.07 5.69 -11.30
CA PRO A 159 -10.50 5.44 -11.13
C PRO A 159 -11.15 6.42 -10.13
N GLU A 160 -12.47 6.54 -10.21
CA GLU A 160 -13.27 7.37 -9.31
C GLU A 160 -13.04 7.04 -7.81
N PRO A 161 -13.19 8.02 -6.89
CA PRO A 161 -12.92 7.85 -5.46
C PRO A 161 -13.51 6.60 -4.79
N ALA A 162 -14.75 6.22 -5.12
CA ALA A 162 -15.39 5.02 -4.58
C ALA A 162 -14.64 3.72 -4.93
N LYS A 163 -14.10 3.64 -6.15
CA LYS A 163 -13.32 2.49 -6.64
C LYS A 163 -11.95 2.43 -5.97
N ARG A 164 -11.30 3.59 -5.79
CA ARG A 164 -10.04 3.70 -5.02
C ARG A 164 -10.23 3.23 -3.58
N LEU A 165 -11.32 3.66 -2.93
CA LEU A 165 -11.65 3.19 -1.59
C LEU A 165 -11.87 1.67 -1.56
N LEU A 166 -12.57 1.10 -2.55
CA LEU A 166 -12.75 -0.36 -2.61
C LEU A 166 -11.42 -1.12 -2.67
N VAL A 167 -10.44 -0.64 -3.44
CA VAL A 167 -9.09 -1.25 -3.49
C VAL A 167 -8.45 -1.27 -2.11
N LEU A 168 -8.44 -0.12 -1.44
CA LEU A 168 -7.89 0.00 -0.08
C LEU A 168 -8.60 -0.94 0.90
N VAL A 169 -9.94 -0.91 0.93
CA VAL A 169 -10.74 -1.73 1.85
C VAL A 169 -10.54 -3.21 1.60
N ARG A 170 -10.50 -3.65 0.34
CA ARG A 170 -10.24 -5.05 -0.02
C ARG A 170 -8.85 -5.49 0.42
N PHE A 171 -7.83 -4.73 0.03
CA PHE A 171 -6.44 -5.07 0.32
C PHE A 171 -6.16 -5.10 1.82
N TRP A 172 -6.59 -4.05 2.53
CA TRP A 172 -6.38 -3.95 3.96
C TRP A 172 -7.01 -5.13 4.72
N ASN A 173 -8.25 -5.50 4.38
CA ASN A 173 -8.94 -6.61 5.02
C ASN A 173 -8.36 -7.97 4.62
N MET A 174 -7.83 -8.11 3.40
CA MET A 174 -7.12 -9.32 2.99
C MET A 174 -5.91 -9.57 3.89
N ILE A 175 -5.12 -8.53 4.17
CA ILE A 175 -4.00 -8.62 5.11
C ILE A 175 -4.50 -8.83 6.54
N GLU A 176 -5.55 -8.13 6.95
CA GLU A 176 -6.12 -8.21 8.30
C GLU A 176 -6.46 -9.66 8.70
N TYR A 177 -7.09 -10.40 7.79
CA TYR A 177 -7.63 -11.74 8.08
C TYR A 177 -6.77 -12.90 7.60
N PHE A 178 -5.94 -12.71 6.57
CA PHE A 178 -5.25 -13.84 5.92
C PHE A 178 -3.73 -13.72 5.90
N PHE A 179 -3.13 -12.56 6.18
CA PHE A 179 -1.68 -12.44 6.20
C PHE A 179 -1.09 -13.07 7.48
N PRO A 180 -0.23 -14.10 7.38
CA PRO A 180 0.21 -14.87 8.54
C PRO A 180 1.15 -14.08 9.47
N TYR A 181 1.82 -13.05 8.97
CA TYR A 181 2.85 -12.32 9.72
C TYR A 181 2.45 -10.89 10.11
N LYS A 182 1.16 -10.52 10.03
CA LYS A 182 0.68 -9.17 10.37
C LYS A 182 1.14 -8.72 11.76
N TYR A 183 1.11 -9.59 12.77
CA TYR A 183 1.59 -9.29 14.13
C TYR A 183 3.10 -8.98 14.24
N MET A 184 3.88 -9.21 13.18
CA MET A 184 5.33 -8.96 13.10
C MET A 184 5.67 -7.73 12.26
N THR A 185 4.70 -7.06 11.63
CA THR A 185 4.95 -5.87 10.82
C THR A 185 5.37 -4.70 11.71
N ASP A 186 6.25 -3.82 11.22
CA ASP A 186 6.71 -2.68 12.01
C ASP A 186 5.59 -1.64 12.20
N GLN A 187 4.65 -1.59 11.25
CA GLN A 187 3.52 -0.67 11.26
C GLN A 187 2.31 -1.27 11.98
N ASN A 188 1.62 -0.44 12.74
CA ASN A 188 0.30 -0.79 13.27
C ASN A 188 -0.71 -0.79 12.12
N TRP A 189 -1.22 -1.98 11.78
CA TRP A 189 -2.12 -2.16 10.64
C TRP A 189 -3.39 -1.30 10.72
N GLU A 190 -3.92 -1.00 11.91
CA GLU A 190 -5.06 -0.10 12.09
C GLU A 190 -4.74 1.35 11.70
N LEU A 191 -3.51 1.79 12.00
CA LEU A 191 -3.05 3.14 11.62
C LEU A 191 -2.80 3.24 10.13
N VAL A 192 -2.33 2.16 9.49
CA VAL A 192 -2.19 2.07 8.03
C VAL A 192 -3.53 2.40 7.36
N LEU A 193 -4.63 1.75 7.77
CA LEU A 193 -5.94 2.05 7.17
C LEU A 193 -6.33 3.52 7.29
N LYS A 194 -6.17 4.11 8.48
CA LYS A 194 -6.51 5.52 8.73
C LYS A 194 -5.68 6.48 7.90
N GLU A 195 -4.39 6.21 7.74
CA GLU A 195 -3.48 7.02 6.91
C GLU A 195 -3.87 6.94 5.42
N PHE A 196 -4.16 5.74 4.92
CA PHE A 196 -4.39 5.54 3.49
C PHE A 196 -5.79 5.92 3.02
N ILE A 197 -6.80 6.00 3.89
CA ILE A 197 -8.15 6.46 3.50
C ILE A 197 -8.13 7.82 2.79
N PRO A 198 -7.61 8.91 3.38
CA PRO A 198 -7.54 10.18 2.68
C PRO A 198 -6.60 10.11 1.48
N ALA A 199 -5.45 9.42 1.58
CA ALA A 199 -4.50 9.28 0.47
C ALA A 199 -5.10 8.62 -0.79
N PHE A 200 -6.08 7.73 -0.63
CA PHE A 200 -6.80 7.09 -1.73
C PHE A 200 -7.99 7.90 -2.22
N ILE A 201 -8.77 8.51 -1.32
CA ILE A 201 -9.99 9.24 -1.69
C ILE A 201 -9.67 10.61 -2.28
N GLU A 202 -8.65 11.28 -1.76
CA GLU A 202 -8.30 12.66 -2.09
C GLU A 202 -7.14 12.75 -3.10
N ALA A 203 -6.55 11.62 -3.52
CA ALA A 203 -5.55 11.63 -4.59
C ALA A 203 -6.10 12.44 -5.78
N GLY A 204 -5.32 13.43 -6.24
CA GLY A 204 -5.73 14.39 -7.27
C GLY A 204 -5.44 13.94 -8.71
N ASP A 205 -4.56 12.95 -8.88
CA ASP A 205 -4.11 12.44 -10.17
C ASP A 205 -3.70 10.95 -10.09
N ALA A 206 -3.44 10.35 -11.25
CA ALA A 206 -3.01 8.97 -11.41
C ALA A 206 -1.75 8.68 -10.57
N TYR A 207 -0.73 9.53 -10.70
CA TYR A 207 0.53 9.34 -10.00
C TYR A 207 0.37 9.30 -8.47
N SER A 208 -0.40 10.21 -7.90
CA SER A 208 -0.66 10.28 -6.45
C SER A 208 -1.42 9.05 -5.96
N TYR A 209 -2.38 8.55 -6.74
CA TYR A 209 -3.11 7.33 -6.41
C TYR A 209 -2.19 6.09 -6.45
N HIS A 210 -1.45 5.92 -7.55
CA HIS A 210 -0.52 4.81 -7.73
C HIS A 210 0.62 4.84 -6.69
N LEU A 211 1.12 6.04 -6.34
CA LEU A 211 2.10 6.20 -5.27
C LEU A 211 1.54 5.76 -3.91
N SER A 212 0.28 6.09 -3.60
CA SER A 212 -0.40 5.60 -2.40
C SER A 212 -0.56 4.08 -2.40
N LEU A 213 -0.84 3.47 -3.55
CA LEU A 213 -0.90 2.02 -3.70
C LEU A 213 0.45 1.34 -3.44
N THR A 214 1.53 1.84 -4.05
CA THR A 214 2.90 1.35 -3.81
C THR A 214 3.29 1.46 -2.34
N LYS A 215 2.92 2.57 -1.67
CA LYS A 215 3.18 2.76 -0.25
C LYS A 215 2.38 1.80 0.65
N LEU A 216 1.09 1.60 0.35
CA LEU A 216 0.23 0.66 1.07
C LEU A 216 0.80 -0.77 1.01
N ILE A 217 1.24 -1.20 -0.17
CA ILE A 217 1.80 -2.53 -0.38
C ILE A 217 3.15 -2.66 0.34
N SER A 218 3.99 -1.62 0.29
CA SER A 218 5.28 -1.59 0.98
C SER A 218 5.15 -1.62 2.51
N ALA A 219 4.02 -1.15 3.06
CA ALA A 219 3.75 -1.12 4.50
C ALA A 219 3.54 -2.51 5.14
N ILE A 220 3.41 -3.57 4.34
CA ILE A 220 3.30 -4.95 4.84
C ILE A 220 4.66 -5.45 5.39
N ASP A 221 5.78 -4.84 4.97
CA ASP A 221 7.11 -5.28 5.36
C ASP A 221 7.38 -6.78 5.03
N ASP A 222 7.00 -7.22 3.83
CA ASP A 222 7.30 -8.57 3.34
C ASP A 222 8.28 -8.55 2.16
N SER A 223 9.36 -9.34 2.27
CA SER A 223 10.36 -9.48 1.21
C SER A 223 9.83 -10.20 -0.04
N HIS A 224 8.80 -11.05 0.09
CA HIS A 224 8.13 -11.72 -1.03
C HIS A 224 7.21 -10.79 -1.82
N CYS A 225 6.84 -9.66 -1.22
CA CYS A 225 6.03 -8.68 -1.92
C CYS A 225 6.92 -7.93 -2.93
N LEU A 226 6.69 -8.19 -4.21
CA LEU A 226 7.23 -7.41 -5.31
C LEU A 226 6.07 -6.69 -5.99
N TYR A 227 6.09 -5.37 -5.91
CA TYR A 227 5.14 -4.52 -6.60
C TYR A 227 5.92 -3.36 -7.22
N VAL A 228 6.02 -3.37 -8.55
CA VAL A 228 6.59 -2.28 -9.34
C VAL A 228 5.43 -1.69 -10.12
N ASP A 229 5.22 -0.41 -9.93
CA ASP A 229 4.12 0.30 -10.55
C ASP A 229 4.66 1.17 -11.68
N ASP A 230 4.22 0.91 -12.91
CA ASP A 230 4.70 1.63 -14.09
C ASP A 230 4.47 3.14 -13.98
N VAL A 231 3.33 3.57 -13.43
CA VAL A 231 3.00 4.99 -13.28
C VAL A 231 3.99 5.64 -12.32
N VAL A 232 4.26 5.00 -11.18
CA VAL A 232 5.26 5.51 -10.22
C VAL A 232 6.65 5.49 -10.83
N TYR A 233 7.04 4.40 -11.48
CA TYR A 233 8.38 4.23 -12.02
C TYR A 233 8.70 5.25 -13.11
N HIS A 234 7.83 5.41 -14.11
CA HIS A 234 8.07 6.35 -15.21
C HIS A 234 8.02 7.82 -14.76
N ASN A 235 7.29 8.15 -13.68
CA ASN A 235 7.27 9.49 -13.12
C ASN A 235 8.47 9.79 -12.20
N GLN A 236 8.89 8.84 -11.35
CA GLN A 236 9.99 9.06 -10.39
C GLN A 236 11.38 8.72 -10.93
N PHE A 237 11.47 7.79 -11.87
CA PHE A 237 12.72 7.16 -12.31
C PHE A 237 12.94 7.17 -13.84
N PRO A 238 12.55 8.21 -14.61
CA PRO A 238 12.72 8.23 -16.07
C PRO A 238 14.18 8.32 -16.53
N TYR A 239 15.11 8.74 -15.68
CA TYR A 239 16.51 8.92 -16.04
C TYR A 239 17.45 8.12 -15.16
N ILE A 240 18.43 7.46 -15.76
CA ILE A 240 19.38 6.56 -15.10
C ILE A 240 20.83 6.99 -15.31
N PHE A 241 21.71 6.71 -14.35
CA PHE A 241 23.15 6.80 -14.57
C PHE A 241 23.65 5.74 -15.56
N PRO A 242 24.72 6.01 -16.32
CA PRO A 242 25.29 5.03 -17.25
C PRO A 242 26.20 3.99 -16.54
N PHE A 243 25.98 3.73 -15.25
CA PHE A 243 26.78 2.83 -14.43
C PHE A 243 25.95 2.22 -13.29
N GLU A 244 26.41 1.09 -12.77
CA GLU A 244 25.81 0.35 -11.67
C GLU A 244 26.41 0.81 -10.34
N LEU A 245 25.55 0.94 -9.32
CA LEU A 245 25.95 1.16 -7.94
C LEU A 245 25.58 -0.05 -7.09
N THR A 246 26.48 -0.44 -6.18
CA THR A 246 26.18 -1.41 -5.12
C THR A 246 26.33 -0.73 -3.77
N ASN A 247 25.33 -0.85 -2.90
CA ASN A 247 25.40 -0.32 -1.54
C ASN A 247 26.31 -1.21 -0.68
N ILE A 248 27.25 -0.59 0.03
CA ILE A 248 28.12 -1.23 1.01
C ILE A 248 28.20 -0.31 2.22
N ASN A 249 27.69 -0.76 3.38
CA ASN A 249 27.75 -0.03 4.65
C ASN A 249 27.36 1.46 4.55
N ASP A 250 26.17 1.75 4.03
CA ASP A 250 25.64 3.12 3.85
C ASP A 250 26.47 4.01 2.88
N THR A 251 27.36 3.41 2.08
CA THR A 251 28.01 4.03 0.91
C THR A 251 27.62 3.27 -0.36
N ALA A 252 27.97 3.79 -1.54
CA ALA A 252 27.75 3.10 -2.81
C ALA A 252 29.06 3.02 -3.60
N VAL A 253 29.32 1.88 -4.23
CA VAL A 253 30.51 1.67 -5.07
C VAL A 253 30.07 1.46 -6.51
N VAL A 254 30.76 2.09 -7.46
CA VAL A 254 30.56 1.84 -8.89
C VAL A 254 31.11 0.46 -9.24
N THR A 255 30.24 -0.50 -9.52
CA THR A 255 30.64 -1.91 -9.75
C THR A 255 30.70 -2.28 -11.23
N ALA A 256 29.94 -1.59 -12.08
CA ALA A 256 29.94 -1.74 -13.53
C ALA A 256 29.64 -0.42 -14.23
N VAL A 257 30.02 -0.32 -15.50
CA VAL A 257 29.68 0.79 -16.39
C VAL A 257 28.88 0.22 -17.56
N PHE A 258 27.69 0.75 -17.81
CA PHE A 258 26.81 0.27 -18.87
C PHE A 258 27.20 0.89 -20.22
N ASN A 259 27.66 2.14 -20.21
CA ASN A 259 28.11 2.84 -21.40
C ASN A 259 29.41 3.63 -21.11
N ASP A 260 30.52 3.12 -21.63
CA ASP A 260 31.86 3.69 -21.39
C ASP A 260 31.99 5.14 -21.86
N SER A 261 31.35 5.49 -22.99
CA SER A 261 31.42 6.85 -23.52
C SER A 261 30.69 7.84 -22.60
N LEU A 262 29.49 7.49 -22.16
CA LEU A 262 28.69 8.33 -21.25
C LEU A 262 29.32 8.41 -19.85
N ALA A 263 29.87 7.31 -19.33
CA ALA A 263 30.57 7.32 -18.05
C ALA A 263 31.87 8.15 -18.11
N LYS A 264 32.62 8.06 -19.21
CA LYS A 264 33.84 8.86 -19.42
C LYS A 264 33.54 10.36 -19.50
N VAL A 265 32.46 10.76 -20.18
CA VAL A 265 32.01 12.17 -20.20
C VAL A 265 31.68 12.67 -18.79
N ASN A 266 31.15 11.79 -17.94
CA ASN A 266 30.87 12.07 -16.54
C ASN A 266 32.08 11.92 -15.59
N GLY A 267 33.24 11.50 -16.12
CA GLY A 267 34.45 11.21 -15.36
C GLY A 267 34.35 10.03 -14.38
N ILE A 268 33.27 9.24 -14.42
CA ILE A 268 33.03 8.15 -13.47
C ILE A 268 33.74 6.88 -13.95
N LYS A 269 34.36 6.14 -13.02
CA LYS A 269 35.02 4.86 -13.28
C LYS A 269 34.59 3.79 -12.27
N LYS A 270 34.80 2.54 -12.65
CA LYS A 270 34.63 1.39 -11.75
C LYS A 270 35.50 1.58 -10.49
N ASN A 271 34.94 1.17 -9.35
CA ASN A 271 35.47 1.31 -8.00
C ASN A 271 35.43 2.73 -7.40
N ASP A 272 34.87 3.74 -8.10
CA ASP A 272 34.58 5.02 -7.45
C ASP A 272 33.61 4.81 -6.28
N VAL A 273 33.92 5.41 -5.13
CA VAL A 273 33.10 5.32 -3.92
C VAL A 273 32.24 6.57 -3.82
N ILE A 274 30.94 6.42 -4.02
CA ILE A 274 29.94 7.47 -3.91
C ILE A 274 29.42 7.52 -2.47
N VAL A 275 29.61 8.66 -1.82
CA VAL A 275 29.18 8.90 -0.43
C VAL A 275 27.93 9.77 -0.33
N SER A 276 27.60 10.52 -1.39
CA SER A 276 26.37 11.33 -1.44
C SER A 276 25.85 11.56 -2.85
N ILE A 277 24.53 11.77 -2.96
CA ILE A 277 23.81 12.19 -4.17
C ILE A 277 23.02 13.44 -3.81
N ASN A 278 23.21 14.54 -4.55
CA ASN A 278 22.53 15.83 -4.33
C ASN A 278 22.67 16.36 -2.89
N ASN A 279 23.87 16.24 -2.34
CA ASN A 279 24.22 16.61 -0.95
C ASN A 279 23.50 15.79 0.14
N LYS A 280 22.82 14.70 -0.22
CA LYS A 280 22.27 13.72 0.75
C LYS A 280 23.20 12.52 0.82
N SER A 281 23.48 12.03 2.02
CA SER A 281 24.22 10.77 2.19
C SER A 281 23.47 9.62 1.50
N ILE A 282 24.16 8.55 1.10
CA ILE A 282 23.48 7.37 0.51
C ILE A 282 22.46 6.77 1.50
N LYS A 283 22.76 6.82 2.80
CA LYS A 283 21.82 6.44 3.87
C LYS A 283 20.54 7.27 3.83
N ASP A 284 20.65 8.60 3.76
CA ASP A 284 19.46 9.46 3.74
C ASP A 284 18.71 9.37 2.41
N PHE A 285 19.44 9.13 1.32
CA PHE A 285 18.84 8.85 0.02
C PHE A 285 17.97 7.59 0.07
N THR A 286 18.51 6.47 0.53
CA THR A 286 17.78 5.19 0.65
C THR A 286 16.64 5.27 1.67
N LYS A 287 16.80 5.99 2.78
CA LYS A 287 15.71 6.25 3.73
C LYS A 287 14.48 6.90 3.09
N ASN A 288 14.66 7.84 2.16
CA ASN A 288 13.53 8.50 1.47
C ASN A 288 12.73 7.53 0.57
N LEU A 289 13.32 6.40 0.18
CA LEU A 289 12.71 5.39 -0.68
C LEU A 289 12.05 4.24 0.12
N LEU A 290 12.27 4.18 1.44
CA LEU A 290 11.66 3.15 2.30
C LEU A 290 10.13 3.09 2.19
N PRO A 291 9.39 4.22 2.10
CA PRO A 291 7.94 4.17 1.99
C PRO A 291 7.44 3.49 0.72
N ILE A 292 8.25 3.41 -0.34
CA ILE A 292 7.87 2.81 -1.63
C ILE A 292 8.64 1.51 -1.92
N THR A 293 9.32 0.95 -0.92
CA THR A 293 10.11 -0.27 -1.08
C THR A 293 9.69 -1.31 -0.04
N GLY A 294 9.07 -2.40 -0.51
CA GLY A 294 8.73 -3.56 0.31
C GLY A 294 9.95 -4.38 0.71
N GLY A 295 9.96 -4.89 1.94
CA GLY A 295 11.02 -5.76 2.45
C GLY A 295 10.87 -5.99 3.94
N SER A 296 11.31 -7.16 4.41
CA SER A 296 11.13 -7.60 5.80
C SER A 296 12.06 -6.97 6.83
N ASN A 297 13.00 -6.15 6.38
CA ASN A 297 13.88 -5.33 7.21
C ASN A 297 14.64 -4.33 6.34
N TYR A 298 15.37 -3.41 6.97
CA TYR A 298 16.12 -2.38 6.26
C TYR A 298 17.13 -2.94 5.23
N PRO A 299 18.00 -3.92 5.54
CA PRO A 299 18.87 -4.53 4.55
C PRO A 299 18.13 -5.14 3.34
N ALA A 300 17.02 -5.84 3.57
CA ALA A 300 16.20 -6.40 2.49
C ALA A 300 15.61 -5.31 1.59
N LYS A 301 15.13 -4.20 2.18
CA LYS A 301 14.64 -3.03 1.44
C LYS A 301 15.76 -2.40 0.61
N VAL A 302 16.93 -2.14 1.19
CA VAL A 302 18.08 -1.56 0.46
C VAL A 302 18.53 -2.47 -0.70
N ASN A 303 18.60 -3.78 -0.47
CA ASN A 303 18.91 -4.74 -1.54
C ASN A 303 17.86 -4.71 -2.66
N LYS A 304 16.57 -4.57 -2.32
CA LYS A 304 15.51 -4.42 -3.32
C LYS A 304 15.62 -3.10 -4.08
N MET A 305 15.97 -1.98 -3.43
CA MET A 305 16.24 -0.69 -4.10
C MET A 305 17.36 -0.81 -5.13
N LEU A 306 18.42 -1.56 -4.82
CA LEU A 306 19.51 -1.83 -5.76
C LEU A 306 19.02 -2.63 -6.97
N TRP A 307 18.25 -3.71 -6.71
CA TRP A 307 17.69 -4.55 -7.77
C TRP A 307 16.72 -3.77 -8.68
N LEU A 308 15.91 -2.87 -8.12
CA LEU A 308 15.01 -1.97 -8.84
C LEU A 308 15.73 -0.78 -9.49
N GLY A 309 17.03 -0.61 -9.26
CA GLY A 309 17.82 0.49 -9.81
C GLY A 309 17.60 1.85 -9.14
N TYR A 310 16.85 1.97 -8.03
CA TYR A 310 16.47 3.26 -7.46
C TYR A 310 17.66 4.15 -7.04
N LEU A 311 18.85 3.59 -6.78
CA LEU A 311 20.05 4.38 -6.50
C LEU A 311 20.65 5.04 -7.74
N ILE A 312 20.35 4.54 -8.93
CA ILE A 312 20.87 5.04 -10.20
C ILE A 312 19.83 5.83 -11.00
N CYS A 313 18.54 5.75 -10.63
CA CYS A 313 17.45 6.43 -11.30
C CYS A 313 16.97 7.70 -10.58
N ASP A 314 16.38 8.65 -11.33
CA ASP A 314 15.73 9.86 -10.80
C ASP A 314 14.85 10.52 -11.88
N SER A 315 14.04 11.49 -11.45
CA SER A 315 13.22 12.37 -12.29
C SER A 315 14.03 13.49 -12.94
N VAL A 316 15.27 13.70 -12.49
CA VAL A 316 16.16 14.77 -12.97
C VAL A 316 17.33 14.20 -13.77
N ARG A 317 17.63 14.85 -14.90
CA ARG A 317 18.70 14.48 -15.86
C ARG A 317 20.12 14.67 -15.36
N ASP A 318 20.33 15.20 -14.16
CA ASP A 318 21.66 15.31 -13.59
C ASP A 318 21.62 15.22 -12.05
N ALA A 319 22.79 14.93 -11.48
CA ALA A 319 23.00 14.89 -10.04
C ALA A 319 24.39 15.41 -9.67
N LYS A 320 24.52 15.91 -8.45
CA LYS A 320 25.81 16.18 -7.81
C LYS A 320 26.21 14.97 -6.97
N LEU A 321 27.21 14.23 -7.40
CA LEU A 321 27.79 13.11 -6.66
C LEU A 321 28.94 13.59 -5.77
N GLY A 322 28.96 13.17 -4.51
CA GLY A 322 30.16 13.23 -3.67
C GLY A 322 30.92 11.92 -3.76
N ILE A 323 32.18 11.98 -4.19
CA ILE A 323 33.05 10.85 -4.48
C ILE A 323 34.21 10.88 -3.50
N LEU A 324 34.45 9.77 -2.78
CA LEU A 324 35.56 9.64 -1.85
C LEU A 324 36.84 9.26 -2.59
N ASN A 325 37.88 10.09 -2.47
CA ASN A 325 39.18 9.91 -3.07
C ASN A 325 40.26 10.25 -2.03
N ASP A 326 41.10 9.28 -1.66
CA ASP A 326 42.18 9.42 -0.66
C ASP A 326 41.75 10.16 0.64
N GLY A 327 40.58 9.80 1.17
CA GLY A 327 40.03 10.38 2.41
C GLY A 327 39.39 11.76 2.25
N ARG A 328 39.35 12.33 1.04
CA ARG A 328 38.66 13.60 0.74
C ARG A 328 37.45 13.35 -0.15
N VAL A 329 36.41 14.17 0.02
CA VAL A 329 35.21 14.11 -0.82
C VAL A 329 35.32 15.16 -1.92
N GLU A 330 35.37 14.70 -3.17
CA GLU A 330 35.27 15.53 -4.36
C GLU A 330 33.83 15.53 -4.86
N TYR A 331 33.33 16.68 -5.34
CA TYR A 331 31.98 16.78 -5.87
C TYR A 331 31.99 16.89 -7.38
N ARG A 332 31.16 16.10 -8.05
CA ARG A 332 31.05 16.09 -9.51
C ARG A 332 29.60 16.14 -9.96
N LYS A 333 29.34 16.97 -10.99
CA LYS A 333 28.07 16.93 -11.71
C LYS A 333 28.09 15.76 -12.69
N VAL A 334 27.08 14.90 -12.62
CA VAL A 334 26.95 13.68 -13.42
C VAL A 334 25.57 13.64 -14.07
N ASN A 335 25.53 13.41 -15.37
CA ASN A 335 24.32 13.30 -16.15
C ASN A 335 23.69 11.91 -16.02
N ARG A 336 22.35 11.90 -16.01
CA ARG A 336 21.47 10.76 -16.20
C ARG A 336 20.83 10.83 -17.59
N TYR A 337 20.44 9.67 -18.09
CA TYR A 337 19.98 9.49 -19.46
C TYR A 337 18.72 8.62 -19.45
N THR A 338 17.95 8.67 -20.53
CA THR A 338 16.84 7.71 -20.69
C THR A 338 17.40 6.28 -20.83
N SER A 339 16.58 5.28 -20.52
CA SER A 339 16.95 3.87 -20.70
C SER A 339 17.35 3.56 -22.14
N GLU A 340 16.73 4.18 -23.14
CA GLU A 340 17.06 4.04 -24.57
C GLU A 340 18.46 4.57 -24.91
N GLN A 341 18.92 5.61 -24.22
CA GLN A 341 20.24 6.21 -24.44
C GLN A 341 21.36 5.39 -23.77
N VAL A 342 21.05 4.64 -22.72
CA VAL A 342 22.00 3.76 -22.04
C VAL A 342 21.85 2.36 -22.62
N THR A 343 22.74 1.99 -23.55
CA THR A 343 22.79 0.62 -24.05
C THR A 343 23.18 -0.30 -22.90
N PHE A 344 22.20 -0.97 -22.28
CA PHE A 344 22.48 -1.94 -21.23
C PHE A 344 23.32 -3.07 -21.81
N LYS A 345 24.57 -3.21 -21.37
CA LYS A 345 25.28 -4.50 -21.37
C LYS A 345 25.17 -5.06 -19.96
N THR A 346 23.98 -5.54 -19.56
CA THR A 346 23.81 -6.10 -18.22
C THR A 346 24.46 -7.48 -18.11
N ARG A 347 24.82 -7.87 -16.88
CA ARG A 347 25.18 -9.26 -16.51
C ARG A 347 24.07 -10.29 -16.78
N PHE A 348 22.88 -9.85 -17.17
CA PHE A 348 21.68 -10.67 -17.39
C PHE A 348 21.22 -10.74 -18.85
N GLN A 349 21.99 -10.18 -19.80
CA GLN A 349 21.64 -10.15 -21.22
C GLN A 349 21.93 -11.48 -21.96
N SER A 350 21.97 -12.61 -21.26
CA SER A 350 22.08 -13.93 -21.86
C SER A 350 20.73 -14.67 -21.83
N ALA A 351 19.71 -14.10 -22.48
CA ALA A 351 18.59 -14.84 -23.07
C ALA A 351 17.79 -13.92 -24.02
N PRO A 352 17.55 -14.32 -25.29
CA PRO A 352 16.55 -13.67 -26.13
C PRO A 352 15.17 -14.15 -25.69
N GLY A 353 14.45 -13.27 -25.01
CA GLY A 353 13.05 -13.47 -24.63
C GLY A 353 12.58 -12.18 -24.00
N ASP A 354 11.46 -11.66 -24.48
CA ASP A 354 10.86 -10.39 -24.07
C ASP A 354 10.70 -10.29 -22.54
N SER A 355 11.73 -9.80 -21.85
CA SER A 355 11.61 -9.30 -20.49
C SER A 355 11.18 -7.85 -20.57
N LYS A 356 9.88 -7.66 -20.84
CA LYS A 356 9.19 -6.51 -20.25
C LYS A 356 9.44 -6.61 -18.75
N ILE A 357 10.05 -5.58 -18.19
CA ILE A 357 10.20 -5.45 -16.74
C ILE A 357 8.78 -5.55 -16.17
N LEU A 358 8.59 -6.59 -15.34
CA LEU A 358 7.32 -7.01 -14.75
C LEU A 358 6.78 -6.01 -13.74
#